data_AF-A0AAV6A795-F1
#
_entry.id   AF-A0AAV6A795-F1
#
_cell.length_a   1.000
_cell.length_b   1.000
_cell.length_c   1.000
_cell.angle_alpha   90.00
_cell.angle_beta   90.00
_cell.angle_gamma   90.00
#
_symmetry.space_group_name_H-M   'P 1'
#
loop_
_entity.id
_entity.type
_entity.pdbx_description
1 polymer ?
#
loop_
_entity_poly.entity_id
_entity_poly.type
_entity_poly.pdbx_seq_one_letter_code
_entity_poly.pdbx_strand_id
1 'polypeptide(L)'
;MKEPTPRERAHWAERRWARALRGRRGRPLGLLVLAGLLLLVVFPEVPGFRQVRLASFDAYQSVVPRVPRSAPVVIVAIDEESLLRLGQWPWPRTSLAALVNRVAAAQPIAIGVDILMPEPDRL
;
A
#
# COMPACT_ATOMS: atom_id res chain seq x y z
N MET A 1 6.14 -1.67 -64.17
CA MET A 1 6.96 -1.46 -62.96
C MET A 1 6.05 -0.78 -61.93
N LYS A 2 5.57 -1.50 -60.91
CA LYS A 2 4.51 -1.04 -60.00
C LYS A 2 5.17 -0.68 -58.66
N GLU A 3 5.04 0.57 -58.22
CA GLU A 3 5.61 0.99 -56.93
C GLU A 3 4.88 0.32 -55.76
N PRO A 4 5.60 -0.23 -54.76
CA PRO A 4 4.99 -0.88 -53.61
C PRO A 4 4.35 0.13 -52.66
N THR A 5 3.21 -0.24 -52.08
CA THR A 5 2.35 0.65 -51.29
C THR A 5 2.85 0.84 -49.85
N PRO A 6 2.48 1.93 -49.15
CA PRO A 6 3.02 2.30 -47.83
C PRO A 6 2.82 1.25 -46.72
N ARG A 7 1.84 0.34 -46.85
CA ARG A 7 1.52 -0.71 -45.87
C ARG A 7 2.53 -1.85 -45.83
N GLU A 8 3.36 -2.03 -46.86
CA GLU A 8 4.35 -3.13 -46.92
C GLU A 8 5.68 -2.77 -46.25
N ARG A 9 5.97 -1.48 -46.02
CA ARG A 9 7.23 -1.01 -45.41
C ARG A 9 7.29 -1.19 -43.89
N ALA A 10 6.16 -1.34 -43.21
CA ALA A 10 6.08 -1.37 -41.74
C ALA A 10 6.48 -2.73 -41.13
N HIS A 11 6.56 -3.79 -41.92
CA HIS A 11 6.77 -5.15 -41.44
C HIS A 11 8.27 -5.51 -41.18
N TRP A 12 9.18 -4.77 -41.83
CA TRP A 12 10.64 -4.65 -41.59
C TRP A 12 11.19 -4.92 -40.18
N ALA A 13 10.75 -4.02 -39.30
CA ALA A 13 11.48 -3.68 -38.09
C ALA A 13 11.17 -4.63 -36.95
N GLU A 14 10.04 -5.35 -36.99
CA GLU A 14 9.53 -6.07 -35.82
C GLU A 14 10.18 -7.44 -35.54
N ARG A 15 10.93 -8.00 -36.50
CA ARG A 15 11.45 -9.37 -36.38
C ARG A 15 12.93 -9.49 -35.95
N ARG A 16 13.69 -8.39 -35.90
CA ARG A 16 15.15 -8.45 -35.60
C ARG A 16 15.44 -8.43 -34.11
N TRP A 17 14.79 -7.55 -33.35
CA TRP A 17 14.94 -7.48 -31.89
C TRP A 17 14.36 -8.72 -31.18
N ALA A 18 13.24 -9.26 -31.68
CA ALA A 18 12.59 -10.44 -31.15
C ALA A 18 13.44 -11.73 -31.23
N ARG A 19 14.36 -11.82 -32.19
CA ARG A 19 15.29 -12.95 -32.37
C ARG A 19 16.57 -12.79 -31.53
N ALA A 20 17.04 -11.55 -31.34
CA ALA A 20 18.16 -11.24 -30.46
C ALA A 20 17.84 -11.58 -28.99
N LEU A 21 16.60 -11.34 -28.56
CA LEU A 21 16.10 -11.63 -27.21
C LEU A 21 15.82 -13.13 -26.95
N ARG A 22 15.59 -13.94 -28.00
CA ARG A 22 15.25 -15.38 -27.90
C ARG A 22 16.44 -16.34 -28.09
N GLY A 23 17.63 -15.84 -28.40
CA GLY A 23 18.83 -16.66 -28.54
C GLY A 23 19.46 -17.06 -27.20
N ARG A 24 20.24 -18.15 -27.18
CA ARG A 24 21.00 -18.66 -26.01
C ARG A 24 21.88 -17.58 -25.33
N ARG A 25 22.21 -16.51 -26.05
CA ARG A 25 23.00 -15.35 -25.62
C ARG A 25 22.20 -14.27 -24.85
N GLY A 26 20.87 -14.25 -24.93
CA GLY A 26 20.01 -13.31 -24.19
C GLY A 26 19.67 -13.74 -22.75
N ARG A 27 19.85 -15.05 -22.45
CA ARG A 27 19.62 -15.63 -21.12
C ARG A 27 20.48 -15.02 -20.00
N PRO A 28 21.80 -14.83 -20.15
CA PRO A 28 22.61 -14.21 -19.10
C PRO A 28 22.18 -12.76 -18.83
N LEU A 29 21.79 -12.00 -19.86
CA LEU A 29 21.28 -10.64 -19.68
C LEU A 29 19.97 -10.64 -18.89
N GLY A 30 19.04 -11.54 -19.23
CA GLY A 30 17.80 -11.69 -18.48
C GLY A 30 18.01 -12.10 -17.02
N LEU A 31 18.96 -13.02 -16.77
CA LEU A 31 19.32 -13.44 -15.41
C LEU A 31 19.98 -12.30 -14.61
N LEU A 32 20.83 -11.48 -15.23
CA LEU A 32 21.44 -10.32 -14.58
C LEU A 32 20.41 -9.25 -14.23
N VAL A 33 19.46 -8.96 -15.12
CA VAL A 33 18.35 -8.04 -14.84
C VAL A 33 17.48 -8.57 -13.70
N LEU A 34 17.12 -9.86 -13.74
CA LEU A 34 16.35 -10.50 -12.68
C LEU A 34 17.10 -10.48 -11.34
N ALA A 35 18.39 -10.79 -11.33
CA ALA A 35 19.23 -10.74 -10.13
C ALA A 35 19.31 -9.30 -9.57
N GLY A 36 19.45 -8.30 -10.42
CA GLY A 36 19.41 -6.89 -10.03
C GLY A 36 18.08 -6.48 -9.40
N LEU A 37 16.95 -6.89 -10.00
CA LEU A 37 15.61 -6.64 -9.45
C LEU A 37 15.41 -7.37 -8.11
N LEU A 38 15.85 -8.61 -7.99
CA LEU A 38 15.80 -9.36 -6.72
C LEU A 38 16.67 -8.71 -5.64
N LEU A 39 17.84 -8.21 -6.00
CA LEU A 39 18.73 -7.50 -5.08
C LEU A 39 18.08 -6.20 -4.59
N LEU A 40 17.34 -5.50 -5.46
CA LEU A 40 16.56 -4.31 -5.10
C LEU A 40 15.40 -4.63 -4.13
N VAL A 41 14.82 -5.83 -4.22
CA VAL A 41 13.78 -6.32 -3.31
C VAL A 41 14.37 -6.73 -1.96
N VAL A 42 15.52 -7.40 -1.96
CA VAL A 42 16.19 -7.91 -0.75
C VAL A 42 16.92 -6.79 0.01
N PHE A 43 17.44 -5.79 -0.69
CA PHE A 43 18.17 -4.65 -0.11
C PHE A 43 17.43 -3.33 -0.38
N PRO A 44 16.34 -3.04 0.36
CA PRO A 44 15.48 -1.88 0.09
C PRO A 44 16.09 -0.52 0.45
N GLU A 45 17.29 -0.52 1.07
CA GLU A 45 18.00 0.65 1.60
C GLU A 45 18.88 1.37 0.56
N VAL A 46 18.75 1.03 -0.73
CA VAL A 46 19.42 1.79 -1.79
C VAL A 46 18.89 3.24 -1.79
N PRO A 47 19.78 4.25 -1.67
CA PRO A 47 19.35 5.66 -1.67
C PRO A 47 18.51 5.99 -2.91
N GLY A 48 17.35 6.63 -2.71
CA GLY A 48 16.42 6.98 -3.79
C GLY A 48 15.41 5.89 -4.17
N PHE A 49 15.68 4.61 -3.88
CA PHE A 49 14.76 3.51 -4.23
C PHE A 49 13.50 3.52 -3.36
N ARG A 50 13.61 3.96 -2.10
CA ARG A 50 12.48 4.07 -1.17
C ARG A 50 11.38 4.97 -1.73
N GLN A 51 11.72 6.12 -2.29
CA GLN A 51 10.77 7.09 -2.83
C GLN A 51 10.02 6.52 -4.03
N VAL A 52 10.73 5.85 -4.94
CA VAL A 52 10.13 5.18 -6.10
C VAL A 52 9.17 4.10 -5.65
N ARG A 53 9.53 3.32 -4.63
CA ARG A 53 8.68 2.26 -4.06
C ARG A 53 7.44 2.82 -3.37
N LEU A 54 7.55 3.92 -2.62
CA LEU A 54 6.41 4.56 -1.98
C LEU A 54 5.47 5.16 -3.03
N ALA A 55 6.00 5.89 -4.01
CA ALA A 55 5.19 6.47 -5.08
C ALA A 55 4.47 5.40 -5.92
N SER A 56 5.14 4.27 -6.22
CA SER A 56 4.50 3.17 -6.95
C SER A 56 3.43 2.47 -6.12
N PHE A 57 3.63 2.34 -4.81
CA PHE A 57 2.63 1.82 -3.89
C PHE A 57 1.40 2.75 -3.80
N ASP A 58 1.60 4.05 -3.65
CA ASP A 58 0.52 5.05 -3.60
C ASP A 58 -0.27 5.09 -4.91
N ALA A 59 0.42 5.04 -6.05
CA ALA A 59 -0.21 4.94 -7.36
C ALA A 59 -1.04 3.65 -7.48
N TYR A 60 -0.52 2.52 -7.00
CA TYR A 60 -1.27 1.26 -6.99
C TYR A 60 -2.52 1.35 -6.09
N GLN A 61 -2.41 1.91 -4.88
CA GLN A 61 -3.54 2.07 -3.96
C GLN A 61 -4.61 3.04 -4.50
N SER A 62 -4.22 4.06 -5.27
CA SER A 62 -5.17 5.00 -5.87
C SER A 62 -5.87 4.44 -7.11
N VAL A 63 -5.17 3.67 -7.96
CA VAL A 63 -5.74 3.03 -9.16
C VAL A 63 -6.61 1.82 -8.80
N VAL A 64 -6.21 1.06 -7.78
CA VAL A 64 -6.91 -0.13 -7.32
C VAL A 64 -7.27 0.05 -5.84
N PRO A 65 -8.22 0.95 -5.52
CA PRO A 65 -8.62 1.19 -4.14
C PRO A 65 -9.16 -0.10 -3.54
N ARG A 66 -8.69 -0.41 -2.32
CA ARG A 66 -9.16 -1.59 -1.59
C ARG A 66 -10.63 -1.41 -1.26
N VAL A 67 -11.48 -2.29 -1.76
CA VAL A 67 -12.89 -2.37 -1.34
C VAL A 67 -12.91 -3.03 0.05
N PRO A 68 -13.43 -2.36 1.09
CA PRO A 68 -13.61 -2.99 2.40
C PRO A 68 -14.62 -4.13 2.25
N ARG A 69 -14.15 -5.38 2.27
CA ARG A 69 -15.02 -6.52 2.55
C ARG A 69 -15.35 -6.46 4.04
N SER A 70 -16.59 -6.81 4.40
CA SER A 70 -17.12 -6.84 5.79
C SER A 70 -16.00 -6.97 6.82
N ALA A 71 -15.61 -5.84 7.41
CA ALA A 71 -14.49 -5.83 8.33
C ALA A 71 -14.99 -6.45 9.64
N PRO A 72 -14.42 -7.57 10.11
CA PRO A 72 -14.77 -8.13 11.41
C PRO A 72 -14.32 -7.24 12.58
N VAL A 73 -13.71 -6.09 12.28
CA VAL A 73 -13.13 -5.14 13.22
C VAL A 73 -13.74 -3.78 12.98
N VAL A 74 -14.22 -3.15 14.05
CA VAL A 74 -14.68 -1.76 14.07
C VAL A 74 -13.63 -0.95 14.81
N ILE A 75 -13.19 0.16 14.21
CA ILE A 75 -12.27 1.10 14.83
C ILE A 75 -13.08 2.28 15.36
N VAL A 76 -12.98 2.53 16.66
CA VAL A 76 -13.55 3.71 17.30
C VAL A 76 -12.41 4.71 17.52
N ALA A 77 -12.31 5.69 16.63
CA ALA A 77 -11.27 6.71 16.70
C ALA A 77 -11.71 7.90 17.57
N ILE A 78 -10.74 8.54 18.22
CA ILE A 78 -10.92 9.85 18.85
C ILE A 78 -10.42 10.89 17.86
N ASP A 79 -11.36 11.55 17.20
CA ASP A 79 -11.08 12.55 16.17
C ASP A 79 -11.19 13.99 16.70
N GLU A 80 -10.77 14.94 15.86
CA GLU A 80 -10.85 16.37 16.15
C GLU A 80 -12.28 16.79 16.54
N GLU A 81 -13.29 16.27 15.84
CA GLU A 81 -14.70 16.59 16.11
C GLU A 81 -15.14 16.11 17.51
N SER A 82 -14.66 14.95 17.93
CA SER A 82 -14.90 14.41 19.27
C SER A 82 -14.20 15.24 20.33
N LEU A 83 -12.96 15.70 20.09
CA LEU A 83 -12.24 16.58 21.02
C LEU A 83 -12.92 17.95 21.14
N LEU A 84 -13.44 18.51 20.06
CA LEU A 84 -14.20 19.76 20.08
C LEU A 84 -15.47 19.64 20.92
N ARG A 85 -16.14 18.47 20.89
CA ARG A 85 -17.37 18.22 21.65
C ARG A 85 -17.16 17.82 23.10
N LEU A 86 -16.15 17.00 23.37
CA LEU A 86 -15.95 16.33 24.66
C LEU A 86 -14.78 16.93 25.47
N GLY A 87 -14.05 17.86 24.86
CA GLY A 87 -12.90 18.52 25.46
C GLY A 87 -11.58 17.83 25.17
N GLN A 88 -10.52 18.42 25.72
CA GLN A 88 -9.15 18.02 25.43
C GLN A 88 -8.83 16.62 26.00
N TRP A 89 -8.10 15.84 25.19
CA TRP A 89 -7.49 14.58 25.59
C TRP A 89 -6.32 14.79 26.59
N PRO A 90 -6.02 13.85 27.52
CA PRO A 90 -6.75 12.63 27.86
C PRO A 90 -8.02 12.89 28.67
N TRP A 91 -9.09 12.20 28.30
CA TRP A 91 -10.34 12.22 29.04
C TRP A 91 -10.24 11.42 30.35
N PRO A 92 -11.09 11.71 31.35
CA PRO A 92 -11.18 10.91 32.57
C PRO A 92 -11.51 9.45 32.29
N ARG A 93 -11.01 8.52 33.13
CA ARG A 93 -11.27 7.08 32.93
C ARG A 93 -12.76 6.72 33.01
N THR A 94 -13.57 7.51 33.70
CA THR A 94 -15.04 7.35 33.74
C THR A 94 -15.69 7.51 32.37
N SER A 95 -15.27 8.51 31.59
CA SER A 95 -15.75 8.73 30.21
C SER A 95 -15.32 7.60 29.29
N LEU A 96 -14.08 7.11 29.42
CA LEU A 96 -13.59 5.97 28.66
C LEU A 96 -14.32 4.67 29.03
N ALA A 97 -14.61 4.44 30.31
CA ALA A 97 -15.39 3.30 30.75
C ALA A 97 -16.82 3.33 30.16
N ALA A 98 -17.46 4.50 30.12
CA ALA A 98 -18.77 4.67 29.48
C ALA A 98 -18.71 4.37 27.98
N LEU A 99 -17.65 4.81 27.28
CA LEU A 99 -17.42 4.49 25.88
C LEU A 99 -17.27 2.98 25.67
N VAL A 100 -16.38 2.33 26.44
CA VAL A 100 -16.15 0.88 26.37
C VAL A 100 -17.43 0.11 26.65
N ASN A 101 -18.23 0.50 27.65
CA ASN A 101 -19.51 -0.13 27.97
C ASN A 101 -20.51 -0.04 26.81
N ARG A 102 -20.56 1.09 26.10
CA ARG A 102 -21.41 1.24 24.92
C ARG A 102 -20.96 0.33 23.78
N VAL A 103 -19.65 0.18 23.57
CA VAL A 103 -19.11 -0.75 22.57
C VAL A 103 -19.41 -2.20 22.97
N ALA A 104 -19.24 -2.54 24.25
CA ALA A 104 -19.51 -3.86 24.79
C ALA A 104 -20.99 -4.27 24.67
N ALA A 105 -21.92 -3.32 24.71
CA ALA A 105 -23.35 -3.58 24.50
C ALA A 105 -23.68 -4.18 23.12
N ALA A 106 -22.81 -3.96 22.12
CA ALA A 106 -22.92 -4.60 20.80
C ALA A 106 -22.36 -6.04 20.76
N GLN A 107 -21.90 -6.57 21.89
CA GLN A 107 -21.39 -7.94 22.06
C GLN A 107 -20.26 -8.34 21.08
N PRO A 108 -19.19 -7.54 20.94
CA PRO A 108 -18.04 -7.96 20.15
C PRO A 108 -17.33 -9.16 20.80
N ILE A 109 -16.63 -9.96 19.99
CA ILE A 109 -15.84 -11.11 20.48
C ILE A 109 -14.69 -10.65 21.40
N ALA A 110 -14.10 -9.48 21.12
CA ALA A 110 -13.06 -8.87 21.94
C ALA A 110 -13.05 -7.34 21.76
N ILE A 111 -12.51 -6.62 22.74
CA ILE A 111 -12.28 -5.18 22.70
C ILE A 111 -10.80 -4.93 22.99
N GLY A 112 -10.11 -4.29 22.04
CA GLY A 112 -8.74 -3.80 22.23
C GLY A 112 -8.76 -2.30 22.53
N VAL A 113 -7.95 -1.87 23.49
CA VAL A 113 -7.76 -0.45 23.82
C VAL A 113 -6.29 -0.11 23.56
N ASP A 114 -6.03 0.70 22.54
CA ASP A 114 -4.70 1.18 22.17
C ASP A 114 -4.50 2.60 22.71
N ILE A 115 -4.37 2.72 24.02
CA ILE A 115 -4.24 4.00 24.73
C ILE A 115 -3.26 3.83 25.89
N LEU A 116 -2.30 4.74 26.01
CA LEU A 116 -1.37 4.81 27.15
C LEU A 116 -1.86 5.90 28.13
N MET A 117 -2.13 5.51 29.38
CA MET A 117 -2.53 6.43 30.47
C MET A 117 -1.71 6.16 31.74
N PRO A 118 -0.42 6.53 31.76
CA PRO A 118 0.48 6.23 32.87
C PRO A 118 0.21 7.12 34.08
N GLU A 119 -0.39 8.30 33.89
CA GLU A 119 -0.70 9.21 34.98
C GLU A 119 -1.95 8.80 35.77
N PRO A 120 -2.03 9.20 37.05
CA PRO A 120 -3.24 9.10 37.85
C PRO A 120 -4.43 9.79 37.19
N ASP A 121 -5.63 9.29 37.49
CA ASP A 121 -6.86 9.83 36.89
C ASP A 121 -7.09 11.28 37.31
N ARG A 122 -7.63 12.07 36.40
CA ARG A 122 -8.04 13.44 36.69
C ARG A 122 -9.46 13.36 37.25
N LEU A 123 -9.58 13.53 38.58
CA LEU A 123 -10.87 13.57 39.30
C LEU A 123 -11.71 14.77 38.87
#